data_AF-A0A9D1FXP3-F1
#
_entry.id   AF-A0A9D1FXP3-F1
#
_cell.length_a   1.000
_cell.length_b   1.000
_cell.length_c   1.000
_cell.angle_alpha   90.00
_cell.angle_beta   90.00
_cell.angle_gamma   90.00
#
_symmetry.space_group_name_H-M   'P 1'
#
loop_
_entity.id
_entity.type
_entity.pdbx_description
1 polymer ?
#
loop_
_entity_poly.entity_id
_entity_poly.type
_entity_poly.pdbx_seq_one_letter_code
_entity_poly.pdbx_strand_id
1 'polypeptide(L)' 'MEQIIKVAWDLNENTENRYQLVYEIAELAKKLVDENQAKKAHDDFGFEENYDNGYTKENPVEHAIMVKASEADDNRLVG' A
#
# COMPACT_ATOMS: atom_id res chain seq x y z
N MET A 1 1.48 8.66 11.57
CA MET A 1 0.33 9.45 11.08
C MET A 1 0.75 10.78 10.45
N GLU A 2 1.55 11.63 11.13
CA GLU A 2 2.04 12.87 10.48
C GLU A 2 2.92 12.62 9.24
N GLN A 3 3.75 11.58 9.28
CA GLN A 3 4.60 11.21 8.15
C GLN A 3 3.82 10.75 6.92
N ILE A 4 2.75 9.95 7.09
CA ILE A 4 1.94 9.48 5.96
C ILE A 4 1.16 10.62 5.30
N ILE A 5 0.72 11.60 6.10
CA ILE A 5 0.06 12.80 5.58
C ILE A 5 1.05 13.60 4.72
N LYS A 6 2.30 13.76 5.18
CA LYS A 6 3.35 14.44 4.41
C LYS A 6 3.62 13.74 3.07
N VAL A 7 3.81 12.41 3.10
CA VAL A 7 4.05 11.62 1.89
C VAL A 7 2.87 11.73 0.92
N ALA A 8 1.64 11.59 1.41
CA ALA A 8 0.44 11.73 0.58
C ALA A 8 0.32 13.14 -0.04
N TRP A 9 0.70 14.17 0.71
CA TRP A 9 0.69 15.54 0.23
C TRP A 9 1.74 15.76 -0.86
N ASP A 10 2.98 15.33 -0.63
CA ASP A 10 4.06 15.41 -1.63
C ASP A 10 3.66 14.68 -2.92
N LEU A 11 3.08 13.48 -2.80
CA LEU A 11 2.59 12.70 -3.95
C LEU A 11 1.50 13.43 -4.74
N ASN A 12 0.59 14.08 -4.03
CA ASN A 12 -0.54 14.82 -4.60
C ASN A 12 -0.09 16.11 -5.31
N GLU A 13 0.94 16.80 -4.80
CA GLU A 13 1.51 17.99 -5.46
C GLU A 13 2.33 17.66 -6.71
N ASN A 14 2.92 16.46 -6.73
CA ASN A 14 3.80 16.02 -7.81
C ASN A 14 3.09 15.14 -8.86
N THR A 15 1.76 15.09 -8.82
CA THR A 15 0.93 14.35 -9.76
C THR A 15 0.20 15.32 -10.68
N GLU A 16 0.19 15.04 -11.97
CA GLU A 16 -0.55 15.84 -12.96
C GLU A 16 -2.07 15.69 -12.81
N ASN A 17 -2.53 14.46 -12.52
CA ASN A 17 -3.96 14.15 -12.36
C ASN A 17 -4.26 13.51 -11.00
N ARG A 18 -4.71 14.35 -10.06
CA ARG A 18 -5.01 13.93 -8.68
C ARG A 18 -6.12 12.90 -8.58
N TYR A 19 -7.10 12.93 -9.49
CA TYR A 19 -8.18 11.94 -9.49
C TYR A 19 -7.67 10.57 -9.92
N GLN A 20 -6.81 10.53 -10.94
CA GLN A 20 -6.16 9.30 -11.37
C GLN A 20 -5.32 8.71 -10.24
N LEU A 21 -4.53 9.53 -9.54
CA LEU A 21 -3.76 9.08 -8.38
C LEU A 21 -4.63 8.42 -7.31
N VAL A 22 -5.79 9.01 -6.98
CA VAL A 22 -6.73 8.41 -6.03
C VAL A 22 -7.24 7.05 -6.51
N TYR A 23 -7.55 6.91 -7.79
CA TYR A 23 -7.96 5.62 -8.37
C TYR A 23 -6.86 4.57 -8.27
N GLU A 24 -5.62 4.94 -8.59
CA GLU A 24 -4.48 4.02 -8.52
C GLU A 24 -4.22 3.56 -7.08
N ILE A 25 -4.25 4.47 -6.10
CA ILE A 25 -4.12 4.14 -4.68
C ILE A 25 -5.25 3.20 -4.24
N ALA A 26 -6.49 3.47 -4.64
CA ALA A 26 -7.64 2.65 -4.27
C ALA A 26 -7.56 1.25 -4.89
N GLU A 27 -7.14 1.13 -6.14
CA GLU A 27 -6.94 -0.15 -6.81
C GLU A 27 -5.84 -0.98 -6.12
N LEU A 28 -4.73 -0.33 -5.76
CA LEU A 28 -3.60 -0.98 -5.10
C LEU A 28 -3.96 -1.41 -3.67
N ALA A 29 -4.66 -0.57 -2.92
CA ALA A 29 -5.19 -0.92 -1.60
C ALA A 29 -6.16 -2.11 -1.66
N LYS A 30 -7.02 -2.17 -2.69
CA LYS A 30 -7.92 -3.30 -2.91
C LYS A 30 -7.13 -4.59 -3.17
N LYS A 31 -6.13 -4.55 -4.06
CA LYS A 31 -5.25 -5.71 -4.33
C LYS A 31 -4.58 -6.24 -3.06
N LEU A 32 -4.05 -5.34 -2.22
CA LEU A 32 -3.45 -5.72 -0.93
C LEU A 32 -4.45 -6.41 0.01
N VAL A 33 -5.70 -5.93 0.05
CA VAL A 33 -6.77 -6.58 0.84
C VAL A 33 -7.11 -7.96 0.27
N ASP A 34 -7.31 -8.05 -1.05
CA ASP A 34 -7.67 -9.29 -1.73
C ASP A 34 -6.57 -10.36 -1.55
N GLU A 35 -5.29 -9.99 -1.69
CA GLU A 35 -4.15 -10.87 -1.42
C GLU A 35 -4.08 -11.34 0.02
N ASN A 36 -4.33 -10.44 0.99
CA ASN A 36 -4.31 -10.80 2.40
C ASN A 36 -5.47 -11.74 2.76
N GLN A 37 -6.66 -11.54 2.17
CA GLN A 37 -7.79 -12.45 2.33
C GLN A 37 -7.50 -13.82 1.70
N ALA A 38 -6.88 -13.86 0.52
CA ALA A 38 -6.50 -15.11 -0.13
C ALA A 38 -5.45 -15.89 0.67
N LYS A 39 -4.43 -15.20 1.22
CA LYS A 39 -3.43 -15.80 2.12
C LYS A 39 -4.10 -16.36 3.38
N LYS A 40 -4.97 -15.59 4.03
CA LYS A 40 -5.71 -16.06 5.21
C LYS A 40 -6.56 -17.29 4.91
N ALA A 41 -7.25 -17.33 3.78
CA ALA A 41 -8.05 -18.49 3.37
C ALA A 41 -7.18 -19.74 3.09
N HIS A 42 -5.94 -19.54 2.65
CA HIS A 42 -4.96 -20.61 2.44
C HIS A 42 -4.37 -21.11 3.78
N ASP A 43 -4.06 -20.19 4.70
CA ASP A 43 -3.51 -20.51 6.02
C ASP A 43 -4.53 -21.20 6.94
N ASP A 44 -5.81 -20.83 6.87
CA ASP A 44 -6.90 -21.51 7.61
C ASP A 44 -7.09 -23.00 7.19
N PHE A 45 -6.53 -23.42 6.03
CA PHE A 45 -6.52 -24.82 5.57
C PHE A 45 -5.26 -25.59 5.98
N GLY A 46 -4.20 -24.91 6.41
CA GLY A 46 -2.94 -25.48 6.87
C GLY A 46 -2.84 -25.49 8.40
N PHE A 47 -2.81 -26.66 9.00
CA PHE A 47 -2.63 -26.83 10.44
C PHE A 47 -1.16 -26.58 10.83
N GLU A 48 -0.68 -25.33 10.77
CA GLU A 48 0.62 -24.96 11.34
C GLU A 48 0.53 -23.73 12.24
N GLU A 49 1.29 -23.79 13.33
CA GLU A 49 1.28 -22.91 14.47
C GLU A 49 1.30 -21.43 14.06
N ASN A 50 0.35 -20.66 14.60
CA ASN A 50 0.29 -19.20 14.52
C ASN A 50 1.60 -18.60 15.07
N TYR A 51 2.64 -18.54 14.25
CA TYR A 51 3.66 -17.51 14.37
C TYR A 51 2.96 -16.22 14.03
N ASP A 52 2.66 -15.46 15.08
CA ASP A 52 2.16 -14.10 15.05
C ASP A 52 3.08 -13.29 14.12
N ASN A 53 2.75 -13.29 12.82
CA ASN A 53 3.44 -12.52 11.80
C ASN A 53 3.06 -11.07 12.06
N GLY A 54 3.81 -10.45 12.98
CA GLY A 54 3.78 -9.04 13.34
C GLY A 54 4.18 -8.11 12.20
N TYR A 55 3.82 -8.43 10.96
CA TYR A 55 3.48 -7.42 9.99
C TYR A 55 2.29 -6.68 10.58
N THR A 56 2.62 -5.59 11.28
CA THR A 56 1.69 -4.57 11.71
C THR A 56 0.63 -4.43 10.65
N LYS A 57 -0.62 -4.55 11.09
CA LYS A 57 -1.86 -4.46 10.32
C LYS A 57 -2.00 -3.04 9.75
N GLU A 58 -1.04 -2.62 8.95
CA GLU A 58 -0.99 -1.29 8.35
C GLU A 58 -2.23 -1.15 7.48
N ASN A 59 -2.83 0.02 7.56
CA ASN A 59 -4.02 0.30 6.78
C ASN A 59 -3.66 0.12 5.29
N PRO A 60 -4.41 -0.70 4.53
CA PRO A 60 -4.10 -0.97 3.12
C PRO A 60 -3.95 0.31 2.28
N VAL A 61 -4.66 1.38 2.66
CA VAL A 61 -4.54 2.69 2.02
C VAL A 61 -3.22 3.37 2.35
N GLU A 62 -2.77 3.31 3.60
CA GLU A 62 -1.46 3.87 3.99
C GLU A 62 -0.32 3.11 3.32
N HIS A 63 -0.40 1.78 3.26
CA HIS A 63 0.56 0.97 2.53
C HIS A 63 0.56 1.31 1.03
N ALA A 64 -0.61 1.44 0.41
CA ALA A 64 -0.70 1.81 -0.99
C ALA A 64 -0.11 3.20 -1.28
N ILE A 65 -0.31 4.18 -0.40
CA ILE A 65 0.32 5.50 -0.49
C ILE A 65 1.85 5.39 -0.45
N MET A 66 2.39 4.58 0.47
CA MET A 66 3.84 4.35 0.58
C MET A 66 4.41 3.73 -0.70
N VAL A 67 3.74 2.71 -1.26
CA VAL A 67 4.16 2.06 -2.51
C VAL A 67 4.16 3.06 -3.66
N LYS A 68 3.08 3.81 -3.84
CA LYS A 68 2.99 4.84 -4.90
C LYS A 68 4.06 5.92 -4.75
N ALA A 69 4.41 6.30 -3.53
CA ALA A 69 5.49 7.24 -3.27
C ALA A 69 6.85 6.68 -3.66
N SER A 70 7.14 5.41 -3.32
CA SER A 70 8.38 4.75 -3.76
C SER A 70 8.49 4.66 -5.28
N GLU A 71 7.41 4.31 -5.99
CA GLU A 71 7.39 4.30 -7.46
C GLU A 71 7.68 5.68 -8.07
N ALA A 72 7.11 6.73 -7.47
CA ALA A 72 7.32 8.11 -7.94
C ALA A 72 8.75 8.59 -7.69
N ASP A 73 9.38 8.15 -6.59
CA ASP A 73 10.76 8.48 -6.27
C ASP A 73 11.77 7.70 -7.14
N ASP A 74 11.52 6.43 -7.45
CA ASP A 74 12.36 5.64 -8.39
C ASP A 74 12.39 6.26 -9.79
N ASN A 75 11.26 6.81 -10.25
CA ASN A 75 11.19 7.56 -11.51
C ASN A 75 12.01 8.86 -11.50
N ARG A 76 12.41 9.39 -10.34
CA ARG A 76 13.21 10.62 -10.19
C ARG A 76 14.71 10.36 -10.06
N LEU A 77 15.12 9.12 -9.76
CA LEU A 77 16.52 8.74 -9.54
C LEU A 77 17.28 8.39 -10.84
N VAL A 78 16.57 8.20 -11.95
CA VAL A 78 17.14 8.07 -13.29
C VAL A 78 17.22 9.44 -13.97
N GLY A 79 18.15 10.27 -13.50
CA GLY A 79 18.53 11.57 -14.07
C GLY A 79 19.98 11.58 -14.53
#